data_AF-S5SP52-F1
#
_entry.id   AF-S5SP52-F1
#
_cell.length_a   1.000
_cell.length_b   1.000
_cell.length_c   1.000
_cell.angle_alpha   90.00
_cell.angle_beta   90.00
_cell.angle_gamma   90.00
#
_symmetry.space_group_name_H-M   'P 1'
#
loop_
_entity.id
_entity.type
_entity.pdbx_description
1 polymer ?
#
loop_
_entity_poly.entity_id
_entity_poly.type
_entity_poly.pdbx_seq_one_letter_code
_entity_poly.pdbx_strand_id
1 'polypeptide(L)' 'SDSCPTPLAIAENANVLARYASICQQNGLVPIVEPEILPD' A
#
# COMPACT_ATOMS: atom_id res chain seq x y z
N SER A 1 20.71 10.11 -2.44
CA SER A 1 19.56 9.23 -2.69
C SER A 1 18.95 8.73 -1.39
N ASP A 2 19.19 9.40 -0.26
CA ASP A 2 18.92 8.88 1.09
C ASP A 2 17.57 9.29 1.70
N SER A 3 16.65 9.83 0.90
CA SER A 3 15.37 10.39 1.38
C SER A 3 14.13 9.82 0.68
N CYS A 4 14.30 8.80 -0.16
CA CYS A 4 13.21 8.07 -0.79
C CYS A 4 13.12 6.66 -0.18
N PRO A 5 11.92 6.17 0.16
CA PRO A 5 10.63 6.87 0.09
C PRO A 5 10.45 7.91 1.21
N THR A 6 9.71 8.99 0.94
CA THR A 6 9.36 9.99 1.96
C THR A 6 8.26 9.46 2.89
N PRO A 7 8.16 9.95 4.14
CA PRO A 7 7.09 9.55 5.05
C PRO A 7 5.68 9.78 4.48
N LEU A 8 5.50 10.85 3.69
CA LEU A 8 4.24 11.13 3.00
C LEU A 8 3.92 10.05 1.95
N ALA A 9 4.91 9.65 1.14
CA ALA A 9 4.71 8.60 0.13
C ALA A 9 4.33 7.24 0.77
N ILE A 10 4.91 6.91 1.92
CA ILE A 10 4.57 5.71 2.68
C ILE A 10 3.12 5.79 3.18
N ALA A 11 2.72 6.91 3.78
CA ALA A 11 1.38 7.09 4.33
C ALA A 11 0.29 7.04 3.23
N GLU A 12 0.51 7.71 2.10
CA GLU A 12 -0.43 7.71 0.97
C GLU A 12 -0.60 6.31 0.38
N ASN A 13 0.49 5.59 0.11
CA ASN A 13 0.41 4.22 -0.41
C ASN A 13 -0.26 3.27 0.59
N ALA A 14 0.02 3.38 1.88
CA ALA A 14 -0.64 2.60 2.92
C ALA A 14 -2.15 2.86 2.95
N ASN A 15 -2.59 4.12 2.82
CA ASN A 15 -4.01 4.47 2.76
C ASN A 15 -4.71 3.83 1.54
N VAL A 16 -4.08 3.88 0.36
CA VAL A 16 -4.62 3.26 -0.85
C VAL A 16 -4.74 1.75 -0.71
N LEU A 17 -3.70 1.08 -0.20
CA LEU A 17 -3.71 -0.37 0.02
C LEU A 17 -4.76 -0.80 1.05
N ALA A 18 -4.95 -0.02 2.12
CA ALA A 18 -5.99 -0.27 3.12
C ALA A 18 -7.40 -0.14 2.53
N ARG A 19 -7.64 0.86 1.68
CA ARG A 19 -8.91 1.02 0.96
C ARG A 19 -9.16 -0.15 0.01
N TYR A 20 -8.15 -0.56 -0.75
CA TYR A 20 -8.23 -1.74 -1.62
C TYR A 20 -8.61 -2.99 -0.82
N ALA A 21 -7.92 -3.26 0.28
CA ALA A 21 -8.19 -4.41 1.13
C ALA A 21 -9.62 -4.39 1.71
N SER A 22 -10.08 -3.23 2.16
CA SER A 22 -11.46 -3.06 2.66
C SER A 22 -12.50 -3.37 1.58
N ILE A 23 -12.29 -2.88 0.36
CA ILE A 23 -13.20 -3.15 -0.77
C ILE A 23 -13.20 -4.64 -1.12
N CYS A 24 -12.04 -5.28 -1.17
CA CYS A 24 -11.96 -6.72 -1.43
C CYS A 24 -12.75 -7.52 -0.39
N GLN A 25 -12.53 -7.24 0.90
CA GLN A 25 -13.23 -7.91 2.00
C GLN A 25 -14.76 -7.70 1.93
N GLN A 26 -15.21 -6.49 1.59
CA GLN A 26 -16.65 -6.20 1.40
C GLN A 26 -17.27 -7.01 0.26
N ASN A 27 -16.48 -7.39 -0.74
CA ASN A 27 -16.93 -8.21 -1.88
C ASN A 27 -16.65 -9.71 -1.68
N GLY A 28 -16.27 -10.14 -0.47
CA GLY A 28 -15.95 -11.55 -0.18
C GLY A 28 -14.66 -12.05 -0.84
N LEU A 29 -13.80 -11.14 -1.32
CA LEU A 29 -12.49 -11.45 -1.86
C LEU A 29 -11.43 -11.34 -0.75
N VAL A 30 -10.48 -12.26 -0.72
CA VAL A 30 -9.33 -12.17 0.17
C VAL A 30 -8.29 -11.25 -0.49
N PRO A 31 -8.00 -10.06 0.07
CA PRO A 31 -6.99 -9.17 -0.52
C PRO A 31 -5.58 -9.68 -0.25
N ILE A 32 -4.73 -9.61 -1.27
CA ILE A 32 -3.27 -9.68 -1.11
C ILE A 32 -2.77 -8.23 -1.19
N VAL A 33 -2.10 -7.79 -0.14
CA VAL A 33 -1.54 -6.43 -0.04
C VAL A 33 -0.03 -6.55 -0.16
N GLU A 34 0.55 -5.93 -1.20
CA GLU A 34 1.97 -5.99 -1.49
C GLU A 34 2.60 -4.59 -1.39
N PRO A 35 3.19 -4.25 -0.23
CA PRO A 35 3.95 -3.00 -0.07
C PRO A 35 5.38 -3.19 -0.60
N GLU A 36 5.54 -3.23 -1.92
CA GLU A 36 6.85 -3.41 -2.56
C GLU A 36 7.75 -2.17 -2.40
N ILE A 37 9.02 -2.42 -2.08
CA ILE A 37 10.09 -1.42 -2.14
C ILE A 37 10.99 -1.81 -3.30
N LEU A 38 11.11 -0.93 -4.30
CA LEU A 38 11.97 -1.18 -5.45
C LEU A 38 13.44 -1.16 -5.01
N PRO A 39 14.24 -2.19 -5.33
CA PRO A 39 15.70 -2.10 -5.25
C PRO A 39 16.20 -1.09 -6.29
N ASP A 40 17.23 -0.33 -5.94
CA ASP A 40 17.77 0.81 -6.71
C ASP A 40 17.94 0.57 -8.22
#